data_AF-A0A0P1KV50-F1
#
_entry.id   AF-A0A0P1KV50-F1
#
_cell.length_a   1.000
_cell.length_b   1.000
_cell.length_c   1.000
_cell.angle_alpha   90.00
_cell.angle_beta   90.00
_cell.angle_gamma   90.00
#
_symmetry.space_group_name_H-M   'P 1'
#
loop_
_entity.id
_entity.type
_entity.pdbx_description
1 polymer ?
#
loop_
_entity_poly.entity_id
_entity_poly.type
_entity_poly.pdbx_seq_one_letter_code
_entity_poly.pdbx_strand_id
1 'polypeptide(L)'
;MQSNILSVFNPPPQRELSSEETKDCVPCQVMSTIFSLGFGTYLVSGKPFEYSDKEKKRGITAEKFQQLNPKWWRTSLRTMGGSLIVFGLIRGSEGWLWNREKPDTNEH
;
A
#
# COMPACT_ATOMS: atom_id res chain seq x y z
N MET A 1 -13.55 -10.85 -20.30
CA MET A 1 -12.52 -11.80 -19.86
C MET A 1 -13.20 -12.97 -19.19
N GLN A 2 -13.07 -14.17 -19.73
CA GLN A 2 -13.58 -15.39 -19.08
C GLN A 2 -12.48 -15.91 -18.15
N SER A 3 -12.64 -15.68 -16.85
CA SER A 3 -11.79 -16.29 -15.84
C SER A 3 -11.99 -17.80 -15.88
N ASN A 4 -10.94 -18.55 -16.20
CA ASN A 4 -10.98 -20.01 -16.22
C ASN A 4 -10.13 -20.55 -15.07
N ILE A 5 -10.71 -21.39 -14.20
CA ILE A 5 -10.01 -22.01 -13.07
C ILE A 5 -8.74 -22.78 -13.50
N LEU A 6 -8.71 -23.27 -14.75
CA LEU A 6 -7.56 -23.96 -15.32
C LEU A 6 -6.33 -23.06 -15.48
N SER A 7 -6.49 -21.74 -15.65
CA SER A 7 -5.37 -20.82 -15.83
C SER A 7 -4.60 -20.54 -14.53
N VAL A 8 -5.09 -21.01 -13.37
CA VAL A 8 -4.36 -20.97 -12.09
C VAL A 8 -3.36 -22.13 -12.01
N PHE A 9 -3.72 -23.30 -12.53
CA PHE A 9 -2.91 -24.53 -12.45
C PHE A 9 -2.02 -24.75 -13.67
N ASN A 10 -2.39 -24.17 -14.81
CA ASN A 10 -1.55 -24.10 -16.00
C ASN A 10 -1.51 -22.65 -16.48
N PRO A 11 -0.71 -21.80 -15.81
CA PRO A 11 -0.62 -20.40 -16.20
C PRO A 11 -0.14 -20.30 -17.65
N PRO A 12 -0.67 -19.36 -18.44
CA PRO A 12 -0.16 -19.13 -19.78
C PRO A 12 1.35 -18.84 -19.72
N PRO A 13 2.11 -19.24 -20.75
CA PRO A 13 3.55 -19.01 -20.79
C PRO A 13 3.85 -17.53 -20.60
N GLN A 14 4.93 -17.23 -19.87
CA GLN A 14 5.38 -15.86 -19.67
C GLN A 14 5.65 -15.25 -21.04
N ARG A 15 4.93 -14.17 -21.35
CA ARG A 15 5.15 -13.35 -22.53
C ARG A 15 5.51 -11.95 -22.08
N GLU A 16 6.29 -11.25 -22.88
CA GLU A 16 6.49 -9.83 -22.66
C GLU A 16 5.17 -9.09 -22.93
N LEU A 17 4.82 -8.20 -22.01
CA LEU A 17 3.68 -7.30 -22.15
C LEU A 17 4.13 -6.12 -23.00
N SER A 18 3.35 -5.77 -24.03
CA SER A 18 3.68 -4.60 -24.83
C SER A 18 3.54 -3.32 -23.99
N SER A 19 4.21 -2.25 -24.41
CA SER A 19 4.11 -0.94 -23.78
C SER A 19 2.68 -0.38 -23.79
N GLU A 20 1.85 -0.78 -24.76
CA GLU A 20 0.42 -0.46 -24.81
C GLU A 20 -0.38 -1.17 -23.72
N GLU A 21 -0.06 -2.43 -23.43
CA GLU A 21 -0.74 -3.21 -22.37
C GLU A 21 -0.35 -2.75 -20.96
N THR A 22 0.80 -2.09 -20.82
CA THR A 22 1.30 -1.54 -19.54
C THR A 22 1.13 -0.02 -19.43
N LYS A 23 0.64 0.66 -20.48
CA LYS A 23 0.39 2.12 -20.48
C LYS A 23 -0.72 2.50 -19.48
N ASP A 24 -1.76 1.68 -19.36
CA ASP A 24 -2.91 1.90 -18.47
C ASP A 24 -2.66 1.45 -17.02
N CYS A 25 -1.57 1.91 -16.43
CA CYS A 25 -1.30 1.72 -15.00
C CYS A 25 -2.13 2.64 -14.09
N VAL A 26 -3.02 3.47 -14.65
CA VAL A 26 -3.82 4.46 -13.88
C VAL A 26 -4.62 3.80 -12.75
N PRO A 27 -5.35 2.68 -12.94
CA PRO A 27 -6.04 2.02 -11.84
C PRO A 27 -5.08 1.54 -10.74
N CYS A 28 -3.92 0.98 -11.13
CA CYS A 28 -2.88 0.54 -10.20
C CYS A 28 -2.26 1.71 -9.43
N GLN A 29 -2.04 2.84 -10.10
CA GLN A 29 -1.52 4.06 -9.51
C GLN A 29 -2.52 4.67 -8.52
N VAL A 30 -3.80 4.72 -8.88
CA VAL A 30 -4.87 5.18 -7.99
C VAL A 30 -4.97 4.27 -6.76
N MET A 31 -4.99 2.95 -6.93
CA MET A 31 -5.06 2.01 -5.82
C MET A 31 -3.85 2.13 -4.90
N SER A 32 -2.63 2.14 -5.45
CA SER A 32 -1.42 2.31 -4.64
C SER A 32 -1.38 3.65 -3.91
N THR A 33 -1.86 4.73 -4.53
CA THR A 33 -1.96 6.05 -3.91
C THR A 33 -2.96 6.05 -2.75
N ILE A 34 -4.19 5.60 -2.98
CA ILE A 34 -5.24 5.55 -1.96
C ILE A 34 -4.82 4.67 -0.79
N PHE A 35 -4.26 3.48 -1.07
CA PHE A 35 -3.78 2.59 -0.03
C PHE A 35 -2.69 3.25 0.79
N SER A 36 -1.68 3.83 0.15
CA SER A 36 -0.52 4.39 0.84
C SER A 36 -0.90 5.62 1.68
N LEU A 37 -1.74 6.51 1.15
CA LEU A 37 -2.25 7.66 1.90
C LEU A 37 -3.19 7.24 3.02
N GLY A 38 -4.17 6.37 2.74
CA GLY A 38 -5.18 5.94 3.71
C GLY A 38 -4.57 5.11 4.85
N PHE A 39 -3.87 4.03 4.50
CA PHE A 39 -3.24 3.16 5.49
C PHE A 39 -2.05 3.85 6.18
N GLY A 40 -1.28 4.65 5.45
CA GLY A 40 -0.20 5.46 6.03
C GLY A 40 -0.72 6.43 7.09
N THR A 41 -1.80 7.17 6.80
CA THR A 41 -2.46 8.06 7.76
C THR A 41 -2.99 7.29 8.97
N TYR A 42 -3.62 6.13 8.73
CA TYR A 42 -4.09 5.27 9.81
C TYR A 42 -2.96 4.85 10.76
N LEU A 43 -1.80 4.44 10.23
CA LEU A 43 -0.64 4.09 11.05
C LEU A 43 -0.04 5.28 11.79
N VAL A 44 0.16 6.42 11.12
CA VAL A 44 0.73 7.65 11.72
C VAL A 44 -0.13 8.16 12.87
N SER A 45 -1.46 8.12 12.72
CA SER A 45 -2.40 8.54 13.78
C SER A 45 -2.25 7.75 15.08
N GLY A 46 -1.63 6.56 15.05
CA GLY A 46 -1.49 5.69 16.21
C GLY A 46 -2.79 4.99 16.62
N LYS A 47 -3.87 5.10 15.83
CA LYS A 47 -5.13 4.40 16.04
C LYS A 47 -5.00 2.89 16.32
N PRO A 48 -4.10 2.13 15.66
CA PRO A 48 -3.88 0.71 15.99
C PRO A 48 -3.43 0.44 17.44
N PHE A 49 -2.85 1.45 18.10
CA PHE A 49 -2.24 1.34 19.42
C PHE A 49 -2.98 2.15 20.49
N GLU A 50 -4.23 2.54 20.19
CA GLU A 50 -5.09 3.23 21.12
C GLU A 50 -5.73 2.20 22.06
N TYR A 51 -5.52 2.34 23.37
CA TYR A 51 -6.13 1.46 24.35
C TYR A 51 -7.64 1.76 24.43
N SER A 52 -8.46 0.80 24.02
CA SER A 52 -9.91 0.99 23.85
C SER A 52 -10.74 0.11 24.78
N ASP A 53 -12.06 0.32 24.79
CA ASP A 53 -13.00 -0.53 25.54
C ASP A 53 -13.02 -1.97 25.02
N LYS A 54 -12.58 -2.24 23.79
CA LYS A 54 -12.42 -3.61 23.28
C LYS A 54 -11.38 -4.38 24.09
N GLU A 55 -10.31 -3.71 24.50
CA GLU A 55 -9.20 -4.33 25.21
C GLU A 55 -9.57 -4.53 26.68
N LYS A 56 -10.31 -3.57 27.26
CA LYS A 56 -10.93 -3.71 28.58
C LYS A 56 -11.88 -4.91 28.62
N LYS A 57 -12.76 -5.07 27.62
CA LYS A 57 -13.69 -6.21 27.52
C LYS A 57 -12.98 -7.55 27.36
N ARG A 58 -11.76 -7.55 26.82
CA ARG A 58 -10.87 -8.72 26.74
C ARG A 58 -10.08 -8.99 28.02
N GLY A 59 -10.29 -8.19 29.08
CA GLY A 59 -9.58 -8.31 30.35
C GLY A 59 -8.12 -7.82 30.29
N ILE A 60 -7.72 -7.10 29.24
CA ILE A 60 -6.36 -6.59 29.10
C ILE A 60 -6.26 -5.27 29.86
N THR A 61 -5.41 -5.23 30.89
CA THR A 61 -5.11 -3.98 31.62
C THR A 61 -4.29 -3.01 30.75
N ALA A 62 -4.35 -1.72 31.07
CA ALA A 62 -3.57 -0.71 30.36
C ALA A 62 -2.06 -1.01 30.38
N GLU A 63 -1.56 -1.51 31.52
CA GLU A 63 -0.15 -1.86 31.69
C GLU A 63 0.24 -3.08 30.84
N LYS A 64 -0.60 -4.12 30.81
CA LYS A 64 -0.37 -5.28 29.95
C LYS A 64 -0.42 -4.89 28.47
N PHE A 65 -1.34 -4.01 28.08
CA PHE A 65 -1.43 -3.48 26.73
C PHE A 65 -0.15 -2.72 26.32
N GLN A 66 0.46 -1.96 27.24
CA GLN A 66 1.73 -1.30 26.98
C GLN A 66 2.89 -2.27 26.79
N GLN A 67 2.94 -3.36 27.56
CA GLN A 67 3.94 -4.42 27.38
C GLN A 67 3.79 -5.13 26.02
N LEU A 68 2.55 -5.37 25.58
CA LEU A 68 2.27 -6.00 24.29
C LEU A 68 2.59 -5.08 23.10
N ASN A 69 2.56 -3.77 23.31
CA ASN A 69 2.82 -2.77 22.29
C ASN A 69 3.97 -1.86 22.73
N PRO A 70 5.23 -2.33 22.68
CA PRO A 70 6.37 -1.56 23.15
C PRO A 70 6.60 -0.30 22.29
N LYS A 71 7.24 0.72 22.88
CA LYS A 71 7.43 2.03 22.23
C LYS A 71 8.14 1.94 20.88
N TRP A 72 9.19 1.12 20.77
CA TRP A 72 9.94 0.94 19.51
C TRP A 72 9.02 0.44 18.39
N TRP A 73 8.14 -0.52 18.67
CA TRP A 73 7.21 -1.09 17.69
C TRP A 73 6.20 -0.04 17.20
N ARG A 74 5.63 0.74 18.13
CA ARG A 74 4.72 1.84 17.77
C ARG A 74 5.40 2.88 16.89
N THR A 75 6.64 3.24 17.23
CA THR A 75 7.43 4.20 16.45
C THR A 75 7.77 3.65 15.06
N SER A 76 8.13 2.38 14.94
CA SER A 76 8.40 1.75 13.65
C SER A 76 7.18 1.79 12.73
N LEU A 77 5.99 1.42 13.24
CA LEU A 77 4.77 1.47 12.42
C LEU A 77 4.36 2.90 12.04
N ARG A 78 4.54 3.88 12.93
CA ARG A 78 4.30 5.30 12.58
C ARG A 78 5.26 5.79 11.52
N THR A 79 6.53 5.42 11.61
CA THR A 79 7.56 5.78 10.61
C THR A 79 7.27 5.14 9.27
N MET A 80 6.87 3.87 9.26
CA MET A 80 6.40 3.17 8.06
C MET A 80 5.16 3.85 7.47
N GLY A 81 4.21 4.25 8.31
CA GLY A 81 3.04 5.02 7.90
C GLY A 81 3.39 6.35 7.24
N GLY A 82 4.33 7.10 7.81
CA GLY A 82 4.83 8.34 7.21
C GLY A 82 5.51 8.10 5.86
N SER A 83 6.27 7.01 5.76
CA SER A 83 6.93 6.60 4.51
C SER A 83 5.90 6.24 3.42
N LEU A 84 4.81 5.57 3.80
CA LEU A 84 3.69 5.29 2.89
C LEU A 84 3.02 6.59 2.41
N ILE A 85 2.81 7.57 3.28
CA ILE A 85 2.22 8.85 2.86
C ILE A 85 3.12 9.52 1.81
N VAL A 86 4.43 9.62 2.07
CA VAL A 86 5.39 10.18 1.12
C VAL A 86 5.37 9.41 -0.21
N PHE A 87 5.40 8.08 -0.16
CA PHE A 87 5.31 7.23 -1.34
C PHE A 87 4.00 7.44 -2.12
N GLY A 88 2.86 7.55 -1.42
CA GLY A 88 1.56 7.81 -2.01
C GLY A 88 1.51 9.17 -2.71
N LEU A 89 2.10 10.22 -2.13
CA LEU A 89 2.21 11.52 -2.79
C LEU A 89 3.08 11.44 -4.05
N ILE A 90 4.23 10.78 -3.97
CA ILE A 90 5.13 10.59 -5.10
C ILE A 90 4.40 9.88 -6.25
N ARG A 91 3.78 8.73 -5.98
CA ARG A 91 3.04 7.96 -6.98
C ARG A 91 1.80 8.67 -7.48
N GLY A 92 1.04 9.34 -6.61
CA GLY A 92 -0.18 10.04 -7.00
C GLY A 92 0.10 11.27 -7.87
N SER A 93 1.27 11.88 -7.72
CA SER A 93 1.71 13.02 -8.52
C SER A 93 2.39 12.63 -9.84
N GLU A 94 2.72 11.36 -10.03
CA GLU A 94 3.32 10.85 -11.27
C GLU A 94 2.35 10.96 -12.45
N GLY A 95 2.84 11.40 -13.62
CA GLY A 95 2.05 11.70 -14.81
C GLY A 95 1.32 13.05 -14.75
N TRP A 96 1.08 13.62 -13.56
CA TRP A 96 0.48 14.95 -13.41
C TRP A 96 1.52 16.05 -13.16
N LEU A 97 2.43 15.88 -12.20
CA LEU A 97 3.47 16.87 -11.83
C LEU A 97 4.82 16.58 -12.52
N TRP A 98 5.13 15.31 -12.77
CA TRP A 98 6.38 14.85 -13.40
C TRP A 98 6.15 13.59 -14.23
N ASN A 99 7.13 13.15 -15.03
CA ASN A 99 7.01 12.00 -15.94
C ASN A 99 5.75 12.06 -16.84
N ARG A 100 5.47 13.26 -17.38
CA ARG A 100 4.30 13.50 -18.25
C ARG A 100 4.39 12.79 -19.59
N GLU A 101 5.60 12.61 -20.07
CA GLU A 101 5.92 11.84 -21.27
C GLU A 101 6.79 10.67 -20.81
N LYS A 102 6.22 9.47 -20.73
CA LYS A 102 7.08 8.27 -20.77
C LYS A 102 7.60 8.22 -22.19
N PRO A 103 8.91 8.39 -22.45
CA PRO A 103 9.42 8.23 -23.80
C PRO A 103 8.98 6.84 -24.26
N ASP A 104 8.35 6.78 -25.44
CA ASP A 104 8.10 5.50 -26.09
C ASP A 104 9.49 4.88 -26.32
N THR A 105 9.92 3.96 -25.44
CA THR A 105 11.08 3.10 -25.69
C THR A 105 10.69 2.12 -26.79
N ASN A 106 10.63 2.65 -28.02
CA ASN A 106 10.78 1.92 -29.26
C ASN A 106 12.24 2.03 -29.70
N GLU A 107 13.18 1.50 -28.90
CA GLU A 107 14.54 1.24 -29.36
C GLU A 107 15.03 -0.05 -28.70
N HIS A 108 14.66 -1.17 -29.32
CA HIS A 108 15.50 -2.30 -29.76
C HIS A 108 14.73 -3.62 -29.84
#